data_AF-A0A921JPZ3-F1
#
_entry.id   AF-A0A921JPZ3-F1
#
_cell.length_a   1.000
_cell.length_b   1.000
_cell.length_c   1.000
_cell.angle_alpha   90.00
_cell.angle_beta   90.00
_cell.angle_gamma   90.00
#
_symmetry.space_group_name_H-M   'P 1'
#
loop_
_entity.id
_entity.type
_entity.pdbx_description
1 polymer ?
#
loop_
_entity_poly.entity_id
_entity_poly.type
_entity_poly.pdbx_seq_one_letter_code
_entity_poly.pdbx_strand_id
1 'polypeptide(L)'
;MTEQTAPKKKFTFGLLPQIVVAIILGILLGLVFPEWLTRVFVTFNAFFSQFLGFAIPLIILGLIAPAIGDLGRGAGKWLAVTAAIAYTSTISAGLLGYGASMLVLPRVLPADGASSLTNPDEALLAPFFTLPIPPLFGVTSALVLAFVMGIALSVVPGTVLRTGFHEFREVISLVIQKVILPLLPIYIFGIFLNMTQGGQ
;
A
#
# COMPACT_ATOMS: atom_id res chain seq x y z
N MET A 1 -49.16 12.87 3.41
CA MET A 1 -48.08 13.42 2.57
C MET A 1 -46.78 12.80 3.05
N THR A 2 -46.36 11.70 2.44
CA THR A 2 -45.10 11.02 2.78
C THR A 2 -44.32 10.93 1.49
N GLU A 3 -43.43 11.89 1.30
CA GLU A 3 -42.57 11.97 0.13
C GLU A 3 -41.52 10.85 0.24
N GLN A 4 -41.74 9.75 -0.50
CA GLN A 4 -40.70 8.77 -0.79
C GLN A 4 -39.66 9.45 -1.66
N THR A 5 -38.59 9.95 -1.05
CA THR A 5 -37.42 10.41 -1.78
C THR A 5 -36.66 9.19 -2.30
N ALA A 6 -36.67 9.04 -3.62
CA ALA A 6 -35.94 8.00 -4.34
C ALA A 6 -34.44 8.02 -3.96
N PRO A 7 -33.76 6.85 -3.87
CA PRO A 7 -32.35 6.82 -3.58
C PRO A 7 -31.57 7.50 -4.72
N LYS A 8 -30.96 8.66 -4.43
CA LYS A 8 -30.01 9.34 -5.32
C LYS A 8 -28.90 8.35 -5.69
N LYS A 9 -28.89 7.93 -6.96
CA LYS A 9 -27.88 7.07 -7.56
C LYS A 9 -26.52 7.79 -7.49
N LYS A 10 -25.75 7.53 -6.44
CA LYS A 10 -24.37 8.01 -6.33
C LYS A 10 -23.58 7.32 -7.43
N PHE A 11 -23.12 8.06 -8.43
CA PHE A 11 -22.06 7.60 -9.33
C PHE A 11 -20.82 7.36 -8.45
N THR A 12 -20.65 6.12 -7.98
CA THR A 12 -19.44 5.74 -7.26
C THR A 12 -18.34 5.62 -8.32
N PHE A 13 -17.57 6.69 -8.49
CA PHE A 13 -16.32 6.64 -9.22
C PHE A 13 -15.49 5.53 -8.58
N GLY A 14 -15.10 4.51 -9.36
CA GLY A 14 -14.26 3.44 -8.84
C GLY A 14 -12.94 4.02 -8.32
N LEU A 15 -12.35 3.37 -7.31
CA LEU A 15 -11.05 3.78 -6.78
C LEU A 15 -9.99 3.84 -7.87
N LEU A 16 -10.01 2.88 -8.79
CA LEU A 16 -9.02 2.78 -9.86
C LEU A 16 -9.09 3.99 -10.82
N PRO A 17 -10.25 4.38 -11.39
CA PRO A 17 -10.41 5.66 -12.07
C PRO A 17 -10.00 6.87 -11.23
N GLN A 18 -10.34 6.90 -9.94
CA GLN A 18 -10.00 8.03 -9.05
C GLN A 18 -8.49 8.19 -8.87
N ILE A 19 -7.77 7.07 -8.76
CA ILE A 19 -6.31 7.04 -8.70
C ILE A 19 -5.71 7.56 -10.01
N VAL A 20 -6.22 7.10 -11.17
CA VAL A 20 -5.74 7.59 -12.47
C VAL A 20 -5.92 9.10 -12.60
N VAL A 21 -7.09 9.61 -12.22
CA VAL A 21 -7.36 11.06 -12.21
C VAL A 21 -6.43 11.80 -11.26
N ALA A 22 -6.18 11.26 -10.06
CA ALA A 22 -5.25 11.84 -9.09
C ALA A 22 -3.82 11.92 -9.62
N ILE A 23 -3.34 10.90 -10.34
CA ILE A 23 -2.02 10.89 -10.97
C ILE A 23 -1.92 11.97 -12.04
N ILE A 24 -2.87 11.99 -12.98
CA ILE A 24 -2.89 12.97 -14.08
C ILE A 24 -2.95 14.40 -13.53
N LEU A 25 -3.83 14.65 -12.56
CA LEU A 25 -3.94 15.96 -11.92
C LEU A 25 -2.66 16.32 -11.15
N GLY A 26 -2.04 15.38 -10.46
CA GLY A 26 -0.79 15.61 -9.72
C GLY A 26 0.33 16.07 -10.65
N ILE A 27 0.48 15.41 -11.80
CA ILE A 27 1.48 15.76 -12.82
C ILE A 27 1.16 17.13 -13.45
N LEU A 28 -0.09 17.35 -13.90
CA LEU A 28 -0.45 18.60 -14.58
C LEU A 28 -0.35 19.82 -13.65
N LEU A 29 -0.82 19.67 -12.41
CA LEU A 29 -0.81 20.76 -11.43
C LEU A 29 0.56 20.95 -10.79
N GLY A 30 1.43 19.93 -10.78
CA GLY A 30 2.80 20.05 -10.28
C GLY A 30 3.58 21.15 -10.98
N LEU A 31 3.40 21.30 -12.29
CA LEU A 31 4.09 22.33 -13.09
C LEU A 31 3.64 23.77 -12.79
N VAL A 32 2.48 23.97 -12.18
CA VAL A 32 1.84 25.30 -12.01
C VAL A 32 1.70 25.67 -10.53
N PHE A 33 1.68 24.70 -9.62
CA PHE A 33 1.48 24.94 -8.20
C PHE A 33 2.64 25.73 -7.56
N PRO A 34 2.39 26.57 -6.55
CA PRO A 34 3.46 27.20 -5.79
C PRO A 34 4.00 26.23 -4.72
N GLU A 35 5.30 26.31 -4.43
CA GLU A 35 5.99 25.42 -3.47
C GLU A 35 5.31 25.33 -2.10
N TRP A 36 4.81 26.47 -1.59
CA TRP A 36 4.16 26.51 -0.27
C TRP A 36 2.90 25.64 -0.24
N LEU A 37 2.14 25.59 -1.34
CA LEU A 37 0.91 24.80 -1.44
C LEU A 37 1.25 23.32 -1.63
N THR A 38 2.24 23.00 -2.45
CA THR A 38 2.77 21.63 -2.60
C THR A 38 3.24 21.08 -1.27
N ARG A 39 3.95 21.88 -0.48
CA ARG A 39 4.45 21.49 0.84
C ARG A 39 3.34 21.15 1.84
N VAL A 40 2.14 21.73 1.71
CA VAL A 40 0.96 21.33 2.50
C VAL A 40 0.55 19.88 2.18
N PHE A 41 0.47 19.53 0.90
CA PHE A 41 0.17 18.16 0.47
C PHE A 41 1.27 17.18 0.88
N VAL A 42 2.55 17.56 0.77
CA VAL A 42 3.67 16.74 1.24
C VAL A 42 3.61 16.50 2.74
N THR A 43 3.21 17.51 3.52
CA THR A 43 3.05 17.38 4.97
C THR A 43 1.94 16.38 5.30
N PHE A 44 0.78 16.50 4.66
CA PHE A 44 -0.29 15.49 4.76
C PHE A 44 0.23 14.09 4.37
N ASN A 45 1.02 13.99 3.31
CA ASN A 45 1.58 12.72 2.86
C ASN A 45 2.53 12.10 3.90
N ALA A 46 3.36 12.89 4.56
CA ALA A 46 4.23 12.41 5.63
C ALA A 46 3.40 11.79 6.77
N PHE A 47 2.35 12.48 7.21
CA PHE A 47 1.43 11.98 8.24
C PHE A 47 0.73 10.69 7.82
N PHE A 48 0.13 10.71 6.63
CA PHE A 48 -0.61 9.57 6.12
C PHE A 48 0.30 8.38 5.88
N SER A 49 1.51 8.58 5.36
CA SER A 49 2.51 7.52 5.19
C SER A 49 2.92 6.88 6.52
N GLN A 50 3.09 7.67 7.58
CA GLN A 50 3.39 7.15 8.92
C GLN A 50 2.20 6.38 9.50
N PHE A 51 0.98 6.89 9.33
CA PHE A 51 -0.25 6.18 9.68
C PHE A 51 -0.37 4.85 8.93
N LEU A 52 -0.09 4.81 7.62
CA LEU A 52 -0.03 3.58 6.84
C LEU A 52 1.04 2.63 7.38
N GLY A 53 2.24 3.13 7.70
CA GLY A 53 3.31 2.33 8.30
C GLY A 53 2.92 1.67 9.63
N PHE A 54 2.11 2.35 10.44
CA PHE A 54 1.52 1.78 11.66
C PHE A 54 0.39 0.78 11.36
N ALA A 55 -0.47 1.09 10.38
CA ALA A 55 -1.64 0.28 10.04
C ALA A 55 -1.29 -1.01 9.28
N ILE A 56 -0.28 -1.00 8.42
CA ILE A 56 0.11 -2.15 7.58
C ILE A 56 0.38 -3.42 8.41
N PRO A 57 1.19 -3.39 9.49
CA PRO A 57 1.38 -4.54 10.37
C PRO A 57 0.08 -5.11 10.95
N LEU A 58 -0.88 -4.23 11.33
CA LEU A 58 -2.19 -4.65 11.82
C LEU A 58 -3.07 -5.22 10.71
N ILE A 59 -3.01 -4.65 9.51
CA ILE A 59 -3.72 -5.13 8.33
C ILE A 59 -3.25 -6.54 7.98
N ILE A 60 -1.94 -6.77 7.98
CA ILE A 60 -1.32 -8.08 7.77
C ILE A 60 -1.86 -9.07 8.79
N LEU A 61 -1.75 -8.75 10.09
CA LEU A 61 -2.23 -9.64 11.16
C LEU A 61 -3.73 -9.91 11.05
N GLY A 62 -4.54 -8.87 10.87
CA GLY A 62 -6.01 -8.96 10.88
C GLY A 62 -6.61 -9.58 9.64
N LEU A 63 -5.93 -9.55 8.48
CA LEU A 63 -6.42 -10.19 7.27
C LEU A 63 -5.83 -11.60 7.08
N ILE A 64 -4.53 -11.77 7.33
CA ILE A 64 -3.82 -13.01 7.00
C ILE A 64 -4.03 -14.09 8.06
N ALA A 65 -3.98 -13.76 9.36
CA ALA A 65 -4.17 -14.75 10.41
C ALA A 65 -5.52 -15.48 10.32
N PRO A 66 -6.69 -14.80 10.23
CA PRO A 66 -7.96 -15.50 10.09
C PRO A 66 -8.08 -16.22 8.75
N ALA A 67 -7.55 -15.67 7.66
CA ALA A 67 -7.55 -16.35 6.36
C ALA A 67 -6.81 -17.70 6.41
N ILE A 68 -5.68 -17.77 7.12
CA ILE A 68 -4.95 -19.03 7.36
C ILE A 68 -5.73 -19.92 8.33
N GLY A 69 -6.33 -19.37 9.38
CA GLY A 69 -7.17 -20.14 10.32
C GLY A 69 -8.40 -20.78 9.68
N ASP A 70 -8.89 -20.21 8.57
CA ASP A 70 -10.00 -20.72 7.75
C ASP A 70 -9.60 -21.76 6.71
N LEU A 71 -8.31 -21.91 6.43
CA LEU A 71 -7.79 -22.98 5.59
C LEU A 71 -7.96 -24.31 6.34
N GLY A 72 -8.99 -25.07 5.96
CA GLY A 72 -9.39 -26.32 6.63
C GLY A 72 -8.29 -27.39 6.68
N ARG A 73 -8.54 -28.45 7.46
CA ARG A 73 -7.62 -29.59 7.62
C ARG A 73 -7.28 -30.21 6.25
N GLY A 74 -6.01 -30.09 5.85
CA GLY A 74 -5.50 -30.57 4.55
C GLY A 74 -5.04 -29.45 3.59
N ALA A 75 -5.36 -28.19 3.87
CA ALA A 75 -4.96 -27.06 3.05
C ALA A 75 -3.44 -26.78 3.06
N GLY A 76 -2.70 -27.28 4.06
CA GLY A 76 -1.25 -27.10 4.17
C GLY A 76 -0.46 -27.61 2.95
N LYS A 77 -0.91 -28.72 2.32
CA LYS A 77 -0.27 -29.22 1.09
C LYS A 77 -0.47 -28.26 -0.08
N TRP A 78 -1.67 -27.72 -0.23
CA TRP A 78 -1.97 -26.75 -1.28
C TRP A 78 -1.25 -25.42 -1.04
N LEU A 79 -1.19 -24.95 0.21
CA LEU A 79 -0.38 -23.79 0.60
C LEU A 79 1.08 -23.98 0.22
N ALA A 80 1.70 -25.11 0.55
CA ALA A 80 3.09 -25.40 0.21
C ALA A 80 3.34 -25.40 -1.32
N VAL A 81 2.43 -26.00 -2.10
CA VAL A 81 2.52 -26.00 -3.56
C VAL A 81 2.38 -24.57 -4.12
N THR A 82 1.38 -23.81 -3.67
CA THR A 82 1.20 -22.42 -4.12
C THR A 82 2.37 -21.53 -3.74
N ALA A 83 2.96 -21.74 -2.56
CA ALA A 83 4.17 -21.04 -2.13
C ALA A 83 5.35 -21.38 -3.04
N ALA A 84 5.59 -22.66 -3.34
CA ALA A 84 6.67 -23.07 -4.24
C ALA A 84 6.54 -22.43 -5.63
N ILE A 85 5.31 -22.41 -6.18
CA ILE A 85 5.02 -21.75 -7.46
C ILE A 85 5.28 -20.24 -7.36
N ALA A 86 4.81 -19.58 -6.30
CA ALA A 86 5.00 -18.15 -6.10
C ALA A 86 6.48 -17.77 -5.97
N TYR A 87 7.27 -18.51 -5.17
CA TYR A 87 8.71 -18.28 -5.02
C TYR A 87 9.46 -18.50 -6.34
N THR A 88 9.12 -19.57 -7.07
CA THR A 88 9.71 -19.84 -8.39
C THR A 88 9.37 -18.72 -9.39
N SER A 89 8.14 -18.22 -9.36
CA SER A 89 7.69 -17.08 -10.16
C SER A 89 8.45 -15.80 -9.80
N THR A 90 8.67 -15.51 -8.52
CA THR A 90 9.42 -14.33 -8.07
C THR A 90 10.88 -14.39 -8.52
N ILE A 91 11.53 -15.54 -8.36
CA ILE A 91 12.92 -15.73 -8.82
C ILE A 91 13.00 -15.56 -10.34
N SER A 92 12.08 -16.17 -11.08
CA SER A 92 12.04 -16.07 -12.55
C SER A 92 11.81 -14.63 -13.01
N ALA A 93 10.86 -13.92 -12.40
CA ALA A 93 10.58 -12.52 -12.69
C ALA A 93 11.79 -11.62 -12.37
N GLY A 94 12.49 -11.89 -11.27
CA GLY A 94 13.73 -11.20 -10.90
C GLY A 94 14.84 -11.42 -11.93
N LEU A 95 15.05 -12.65 -12.39
CA LEU A 95 16.03 -12.97 -13.43
C LEU A 95 15.68 -12.32 -14.78
N LEU A 96 14.40 -12.31 -15.16
CA LEU A 96 13.94 -11.62 -16.37
C LEU A 96 14.13 -10.10 -16.25
N GLY A 97 13.80 -9.51 -15.10
CA GLY A 97 14.04 -8.09 -14.82
C GLY A 97 15.51 -7.73 -14.88
N TYR A 98 16.39 -8.60 -14.37
CA TYR A 98 17.84 -8.44 -14.46
C TYR A 98 18.37 -8.55 -15.90
N GLY A 99 17.87 -9.52 -16.68
CA GLY A 99 18.21 -9.63 -18.09
C GLY A 99 17.74 -8.41 -18.90
N ALA A 100 16.51 -7.96 -18.64
CA ALA A 100 15.96 -6.76 -19.26
C ALA A 100 16.77 -5.51 -18.89
N SER A 101 17.16 -5.37 -17.62
CA SER A 101 17.97 -4.24 -17.17
C SER A 101 19.34 -4.21 -17.87
N MET A 102 20.02 -5.35 -17.99
CA MET A 102 21.28 -5.47 -18.73
C MET A 102 21.18 -5.12 -20.22
N LEU A 103 20.04 -5.39 -20.85
CA LEU A 103 19.84 -5.11 -22.27
C LEU A 103 19.38 -3.67 -22.55
N VAL A 104 18.57 -3.11 -21.66
CA VAL A 104 17.90 -1.82 -21.85
C VAL A 104 18.70 -0.67 -21.24
N LEU A 105 19.24 -0.81 -20.02
CA LEU A 105 19.93 0.31 -19.35
C LEU A 105 21.12 0.83 -20.16
N PRO A 106 22.00 0.01 -20.76
CA PRO A 106 23.13 0.52 -21.56
C PRO A 106 22.71 1.33 -22.79
N ARG A 107 21.45 1.20 -23.25
CA ARG A 107 20.91 1.98 -24.38
C ARG A 107 20.24 3.28 -23.94
N VAL A 108 19.81 3.35 -22.69
CA VAL A 108 19.05 4.49 -22.14
C VAL A 108 19.95 5.40 -21.30
N LEU A 109 20.97 4.86 -20.62
CA LEU A 109 21.89 5.65 -19.82
C LEU A 109 22.98 6.31 -20.70
N PRO A 110 23.31 7.59 -20.46
CA PRO A 110 24.47 8.24 -21.05
C PRO A 110 25.78 7.52 -20.73
N ALA A 111 26.76 7.60 -21.63
CA ALA A 111 28.07 6.94 -21.51
C ALA A 111 28.88 7.36 -20.27
N ASP A 112 28.54 8.50 -19.65
CA ASP A 112 29.22 9.05 -18.45
C ASP A 112 28.75 8.42 -17.12
N GLY A 113 27.91 7.40 -17.18
CA GLY A 113 27.57 6.56 -16.03
C GLY A 113 26.66 7.24 -14.98
N ALA A 114 26.23 6.43 -14.01
CA ALA A 114 25.30 6.81 -12.94
C ALA A 114 25.81 7.91 -12.00
N SER A 115 27.06 8.37 -12.16
CA SER A 115 27.69 9.45 -11.38
C SER A 115 27.13 10.85 -11.68
N SER A 116 26.34 11.02 -12.74
CA SER A 116 25.64 12.26 -13.08
C SER A 116 24.19 12.31 -12.58
N LEU A 117 23.70 11.22 -11.96
CA LEU A 117 22.35 11.16 -11.41
C LEU A 117 22.38 11.76 -9.99
N THR A 118 21.97 13.01 -9.86
CA THR A 118 21.69 13.65 -8.57
C THR A 118 20.63 12.83 -7.82
N ASN A 119 20.78 12.66 -6.49
CA ASN A 119 19.81 11.93 -5.68
C ASN A 119 18.41 12.54 -5.87
N PRO A 120 17.44 11.79 -6.42
CA PRO A 120 16.05 12.23 -6.57
C PRO A 120 15.44 12.82 -5.29
N ASP A 121 15.87 12.32 -4.13
CA ASP A 121 15.35 12.73 -2.83
C ASP A 121 15.73 14.16 -2.44
N GLU A 122 16.82 14.71 -2.97
CA GLU A 122 17.25 16.10 -2.72
C GLU A 122 16.39 17.12 -3.47
N ALA A 123 15.71 16.68 -4.53
CA ALA A 123 14.81 17.53 -5.32
C ALA A 123 13.37 17.55 -4.78
N LEU A 124 13.03 16.62 -3.87
CA LEU A 124 11.70 16.57 -3.27
C LEU A 124 11.56 17.60 -2.15
N LEU A 125 10.41 18.27 -2.09
CA LEU A 125 10.12 19.20 -1.02
C LEU A 125 10.01 18.45 0.31
N ALA A 126 10.66 18.96 1.35
CA ALA A 126 10.50 18.46 2.71
C ALA A 126 9.16 18.93 3.32
N PRO A 127 8.47 18.11 4.13
CA PRO A 127 7.26 18.52 4.84
C PRO A 127 7.54 19.64 5.84
N PHE A 128 6.52 20.44 6.20
CA PHE A 128 6.66 21.51 7.19
C PHE A 128 7.03 20.99 8.59
N PHE A 129 6.46 19.86 8.97
CA PHE A 129 6.76 19.14 10.21
C PHE A 129 6.32 17.69 10.08
N THR A 130 6.86 16.82 10.93
CA THR A 130 6.49 15.40 11.02
C THR A 130 6.21 15.05 12.47
N LEU A 131 5.10 14.39 12.77
CA LEU A 131 4.92 13.77 14.09
C LEU A 131 5.19 12.27 13.95
N PRO A 132 6.28 11.74 14.53
CA PRO A 132 6.63 10.35 14.36
C PRO A 132 5.55 9.45 14.96
N ILE A 133 4.92 8.65 14.10
CA ILE A 133 4.05 7.53 14.50
C ILE A 133 4.89 6.26 14.27
N PRO A 134 5.55 5.71 15.30
CA PRO A 134 6.38 4.53 15.13
C PRO A 134 5.50 3.33 14.72
N PRO A 135 5.98 2.45 13.81
CA PRO A 135 5.29 1.21 13.50
C PRO A 135 5.16 0.34 14.75
N LEU A 136 4.04 -0.39 14.90
CA LEU A 136 3.85 -1.31 16.03
C LEU A 136 4.90 -2.43 16.05
N PHE A 137 5.20 -2.98 14.88
CA PHE A 137 6.26 -3.95 14.64
C PHE A 137 6.58 -3.97 13.13
N GLY A 138 7.74 -4.51 12.76
CA GLY A 138 8.14 -4.61 11.36
C GLY A 138 7.19 -5.51 10.55
N VAL A 139 7.10 -5.23 9.24
CA VAL A 139 6.25 -5.99 8.29
C VAL A 139 6.58 -7.48 8.31
N THR A 140 7.86 -7.84 8.36
CA THR A 140 8.29 -9.25 8.46
C THR A 140 7.83 -9.90 9.75
N SER A 141 7.95 -9.20 10.89
CA SER A 141 7.47 -9.68 12.18
C SER A 141 5.95 -9.86 12.18
N ALA A 142 5.22 -8.93 11.54
CA ALA A 142 3.77 -9.02 11.35
C ALA A 142 3.37 -10.28 10.58
N LEU A 143 4.09 -10.59 9.49
CA LEU A 143 3.84 -11.78 8.67
C LEU A 143 4.10 -13.07 9.44
N VAL A 144 5.23 -13.16 10.15
CA VAL A 144 5.57 -14.32 10.99
C VAL A 144 4.51 -14.51 12.08
N LEU A 145 4.13 -13.44 12.77
CA LEU A 145 3.08 -13.48 13.79
C LEU A 145 1.74 -13.92 13.21
N ALA A 146 1.32 -13.35 12.08
CA ALA A 146 0.07 -13.71 11.41
C ALA A 146 0.05 -15.18 11.01
N PHE A 147 1.18 -15.72 10.56
CA PHE A 147 1.32 -17.12 10.19
C PHE A 147 1.23 -18.05 11.41
N VAL A 148 1.96 -17.74 12.50
CA VAL A 148 1.92 -18.49 13.75
C VAL A 148 0.50 -18.49 14.33
N MET A 149 -0.14 -17.33 14.41
CA MET A 149 -1.52 -17.21 14.89
C MET A 149 -2.51 -17.93 13.97
N GLY A 150 -2.37 -17.79 12.66
CA GLY A 150 -3.26 -18.44 11.69
C GLY A 150 -3.20 -19.96 11.76
N ILE A 151 -2.00 -20.55 11.86
CA ILE A 151 -1.85 -22.00 12.07
C ILE A 151 -2.45 -22.41 13.42
N ALA A 152 -2.18 -21.67 14.49
CA ALA A 152 -2.74 -21.96 15.80
C ALA A 152 -4.29 -21.98 15.75
N LEU A 153 -4.93 -21.03 15.07
CA LEU A 153 -6.38 -20.98 14.86
C LEU A 153 -6.93 -22.16 14.04
N SER A 154 -6.13 -22.75 13.15
CA SER A 154 -6.52 -23.92 12.34
C SER A 154 -6.45 -25.26 13.09
N VAL A 155 -5.62 -25.33 14.14
CA VAL A 155 -5.35 -26.57 14.90
C VAL A 155 -6.08 -26.58 16.24
N VAL A 156 -6.13 -25.44 16.93
CA VAL A 156 -6.77 -25.30 18.25
C VAL A 156 -8.29 -25.28 18.08
N PRO A 157 -9.04 -26.18 18.75
CA PRO A 157 -10.49 -26.32 18.55
C PRO A 157 -11.34 -25.20 19.19
N GLY A 158 -10.70 -24.21 19.83
CA GLY A 158 -11.39 -23.13 20.54
C GLY A 158 -12.04 -22.11 19.60
N THR A 159 -13.25 -21.66 19.95
CA THR A 159 -14.02 -20.70 19.14
C THR A 159 -13.73 -19.25 19.48
N VAL A 160 -13.33 -18.94 20.72
CA VAL A 160 -13.17 -17.56 21.21
C VAL A 160 -12.13 -16.77 20.40
N LEU A 161 -10.90 -17.28 20.29
CA LEU A 161 -9.86 -16.61 19.51
C LEU A 161 -10.22 -16.54 18.02
N ARG A 162 -10.87 -17.58 17.49
CA ARG A 162 -11.30 -17.61 16.09
C ARG A 162 -12.29 -16.48 15.80
N THR A 163 -13.35 -16.36 16.60
CA THR A 163 -14.32 -15.26 16.51
C THR A 163 -13.65 -13.91 16.72
N GLY A 164 -12.77 -13.77 17.71
CA GLY A 164 -12.03 -12.52 17.94
C GLY A 164 -11.19 -12.07 16.74
N PHE A 165 -10.53 -13.00 16.03
CA PHE A 165 -9.79 -12.68 14.81
C PHE A 165 -10.70 -12.37 13.61
N HIS A 166 -11.91 -12.94 13.54
CA HIS A 166 -12.90 -12.55 12.54
C HIS A 166 -13.45 -11.14 12.79
N GLU A 167 -13.78 -10.80 14.03
CA GLU A 167 -14.21 -9.44 14.38
C GLU A 167 -13.06 -8.42 14.16
N PHE A 168 -11.84 -8.79 14.52
CA PHE A 168 -10.66 -7.97 14.25
C PHE A 168 -10.48 -7.73 12.74
N ARG A 169 -10.67 -8.75 11.90
CA ARG A 169 -10.69 -8.62 10.44
C ARG A 169 -11.72 -7.61 9.95
N GLU A 170 -12.91 -7.59 10.53
CA GLU A 170 -13.97 -6.64 10.18
C GLU A 170 -13.58 -5.21 10.57
N VAL A 171 -13.03 -5.01 11.77
CA VAL A 171 -12.51 -3.70 12.22
C VAL A 171 -11.44 -3.19 11.24
N ILE A 172 -10.47 -4.04 10.89
CA ILE A 172 -9.43 -3.68 9.92
C ILE A 172 -10.03 -3.36 8.54
N SER A 173 -11.01 -4.14 8.09
CA SER A 173 -11.69 -3.89 6.82
C SER A 173 -12.42 -2.55 6.81
N LEU A 174 -13.06 -2.17 7.93
CA LEU A 174 -13.69 -0.85 8.09
C LEU A 174 -12.66 0.28 8.05
N VAL A 175 -11.52 0.14 8.72
CA VAL A 175 -10.43 1.12 8.67
C VAL A 175 -9.94 1.29 7.22
N ILE A 176 -9.74 0.20 6.48
CA ILE A 176 -9.34 0.26 5.07
C ILE A 176 -10.39 1.02 4.25
N GLN A 177 -11.67 0.65 4.35
CA GLN A 177 -12.73 1.20 3.51
C GLN A 177 -13.13 2.65 3.85
N LYS A 178 -13.12 3.01 5.14
CA LYS A 178 -13.61 4.31 5.61
C LYS A 178 -12.51 5.34 5.82
N VAL A 179 -11.27 4.90 6.05
CA VAL A 179 -10.15 5.79 6.33
C VAL A 179 -9.13 5.74 5.21
N ILE A 180 -8.54 4.57 4.93
CA ILE A 180 -7.40 4.46 4.01
C ILE A 180 -7.81 4.74 2.57
N LEU A 181 -8.83 4.05 2.05
CA LEU A 181 -9.23 4.13 0.65
C LEU A 181 -9.69 5.55 0.22
N PRO A 182 -10.45 6.32 1.02
CA PRO A 182 -10.79 7.70 0.68
C PRO A 182 -9.60 8.67 0.67
N LEU A 183 -8.59 8.44 1.53
CA LEU A 183 -7.41 9.30 1.66
C LEU A 183 -6.33 8.96 0.62
N LEU A 184 -6.30 7.74 0.11
CA LEU A 184 -5.29 7.24 -0.82
C LEU A 184 -5.19 8.07 -2.13
N PRO A 185 -6.28 8.51 -2.78
CA PRO A 185 -6.18 9.36 -3.97
C PRO A 185 -5.54 10.73 -3.69
N ILE A 186 -5.81 11.33 -2.53
CA ILE A 186 -5.17 12.59 -2.11
C ILE A 186 -3.68 12.37 -1.86
N TYR A 187 -3.35 11.25 -1.22
CA TYR A 187 -1.96 10.86 -0.98
C TYR A 187 -1.18 10.68 -2.27
N ILE A 188 -1.72 9.91 -3.22
CA ILE A 188 -1.11 9.69 -4.53
C ILE A 188 -0.98 11.02 -5.30
N PHE A 189 -2.02 11.85 -5.31
CA PHE A 189 -1.96 13.19 -5.90
C PHE A 189 -0.77 13.98 -5.34
N GLY A 190 -0.61 14.03 -4.01
CA GLY A 190 0.49 14.74 -3.36
C GLY A 190 1.88 14.16 -3.67
N ILE A 191 2.00 12.84 -3.90
CA ILE A 191 3.27 12.21 -4.30
C ILE A 191 3.66 12.71 -5.69
N PHE A 192 2.76 12.57 -6.67
CA PHE A 192 3.05 12.98 -8.05
C PHE A 192 3.23 14.50 -8.17
N LEU A 193 2.47 15.28 -7.40
CA LEU A 193 2.66 16.73 -7.30
C LEU A 193 4.08 17.08 -6.84
N ASN A 194 4.59 16.41 -5.79
CA ASN A 194 5.95 16.65 -5.27
C ASN A 194 7.02 16.21 -6.27
N MET A 195 6.86 15.04 -6.91
CA MET A 195 7.80 14.54 -7.91
C MET A 195 7.94 15.51 -9.10
N THR A 196 6.81 16.00 -9.62
CA THR A 196 6.82 16.94 -10.75
C THR A 196 7.42 18.30 -10.37
N GLN A 197 7.26 18.77 -9.13
CA GLN A 197 7.94 20.00 -8.67
C GLN A 197 9.43 19.82 -8.44
N GLY A 198 9.86 18.62 -8.04
CA GLY A 198 11.28 18.26 -7.97
C GLY A 198 11.95 18.12 -9.34
N GLY A 199 11.26 18.44 -10.44
CA GLY A 199 11.85 18.44 -11.78
C GLY A 199 12.02 17.04 -12.39
N GLN A 200 11.18 16.07 -12.00
CA GLN A 200 11.16 14.71 -12.52
C GLN A 200 9.85 14.37 -13.24
#